data_AF-A0A9J8DEM9-F1
#
_entry.id   AF-A0A9J8DEM9-F1
#
_cell.length_a   1.000
_cell.length_b   1.000
_cell.length_c   1.000
_cell.angle_alpha   90.00
_cell.angle_beta   90.00
_cell.angle_gamma   90.00
#
_symmetry.space_group_name_H-M   'P 1'
#
loop_
_entity.id
_entity.type
_entity.pdbx_description
1 polymer ?
#
loop_
_entity_poly.entity_id
_entity_poly.type
_entity_poly.pdbx_seq_one_letter_code
_entity_poly.pdbx_strand_id
1 'polypeptide(L)'
;MSLKELQLPPLLHSESLSVSRGSQQSITNGISRSKFIKTNAGETSGNLLSWPAEVTNQIVQKPRGIKHHGSLTKPRFLEQLESHLKRELEALDTHGIKVQELRLQVFQEVFGYLIEEFKTYKPIFSAIKNEYDVTLAHLREQIRDLLPLRAKLVLVSEQCEKRILDQRVQERDELRALKRECQRLQRVIESMRGQQTALQIQVDHLKEDLATQYQLYRDERDARKLLITRISTMTSTQDTEHDDNNEEDESEDPVVVKMALQVCREDLTKVQVELNRLQAEYSDVVPRRDWDNLNHIHEETLIKLETLQTDFDQLKSEYDTLLEVHRQSAPAVLHSSQSELQHIVTTPRPNWEQCSGNRI
;
A
#
# COMPACT_ATOMS: atom_id res chain seq x y z
N MET A 1 -68.81 12.34 -9.79
CA MET A 1 -68.33 11.61 -10.98
C MET A 1 -66.97 11.01 -10.69
N SER A 2 -66.82 9.75 -11.08
CA SER A 2 -65.61 8.93 -11.20
C SER A 2 -64.71 8.70 -9.98
N LEU A 3 -64.90 7.50 -9.43
CA LEU A 3 -63.89 6.65 -8.79
C LEU A 3 -62.49 6.81 -9.43
N LYS A 4 -61.48 7.03 -8.60
CA LYS A 4 -60.11 6.62 -8.90
C LYS A 4 -59.67 5.63 -7.83
N GLU A 5 -59.44 4.40 -8.29
CA GLU A 5 -58.85 3.29 -7.57
C GLU A 5 -57.55 3.70 -6.90
N LEU A 6 -57.46 3.48 -5.59
CA LEU A 6 -56.20 3.44 -4.86
C LEU A 6 -55.53 2.09 -5.16
N GLN A 7 -54.71 2.08 -6.19
CA GLN A 7 -53.88 0.92 -6.54
C GLN A 7 -52.61 0.96 -5.68
N LEU A 8 -52.60 0.18 -4.59
CA LEU A 8 -51.41 -0.09 -3.78
C LEU A 8 -50.41 -0.94 -4.61
N PRO A 9 -49.09 -0.66 -4.56
CA PRO A 9 -48.09 -1.49 -5.21
C PRO A 9 -47.90 -2.82 -4.46
N PRO A 10 -47.55 -3.91 -5.17
CA PRO A 10 -47.46 -5.24 -4.58
C PRO A 10 -46.23 -5.40 -3.69
N LEU A 11 -46.43 -6.14 -2.59
CA LEU A 11 -45.41 -6.66 -1.70
C LEU A 11 -44.48 -7.60 -2.48
N LEU A 12 -43.19 -7.24 -2.55
CA LEU A 12 -42.17 -8.17 -3.04
C LEU A 12 -41.87 -9.21 -1.95
N HIS A 13 -42.13 -10.45 -2.31
CA HIS A 13 -41.83 -11.64 -1.56
C HIS A 13 -40.32 -11.78 -1.33
N SER A 14 -39.99 -12.23 -0.12
CA SER A 14 -38.68 -12.78 0.22
C SER A 14 -38.41 -14.03 -0.62
N GLU A 15 -37.36 -14.00 -1.43
CA GLU A 15 -36.69 -15.21 -1.90
C GLU A 15 -35.46 -15.46 -1.03
N SER A 16 -35.62 -16.47 -0.18
CA SER A 16 -34.55 -17.23 0.44
C SER A 16 -33.73 -17.94 -0.64
N LEU A 17 -32.44 -17.63 -0.74
CA LEU A 17 -31.47 -18.48 -1.44
C LEU A 17 -30.35 -18.90 -0.47
N SER A 18 -30.54 -20.13 0.00
CA SER A 18 -29.57 -21.20 0.18
C SER A 18 -28.08 -20.83 0.28
N VAL A 19 -27.59 -21.16 1.47
CA VAL A 19 -26.26 -21.70 1.76
C VAL A 19 -25.73 -22.55 0.60
N SER A 20 -24.59 -22.14 0.01
CA SER A 20 -23.72 -23.03 -0.73
C SER A 20 -22.33 -23.04 -0.12
N ARG A 21 -21.94 -24.22 0.34
CA ARG A 21 -20.62 -24.59 0.84
C ARG A 21 -19.62 -24.59 -0.31
N GLY A 22 -18.39 -24.19 0.02
CA GLY A 22 -17.20 -24.79 -0.55
C GLY A 22 -16.49 -23.97 -1.62
N SER A 23 -15.60 -23.09 -1.19
CA SER A 23 -14.35 -22.89 -1.92
C SER A 23 -13.23 -22.65 -0.92
N GLN A 24 -12.58 -23.74 -0.50
CA GLN A 24 -11.24 -23.69 0.04
C GLN A 24 -10.32 -23.36 -1.13
N GLN A 25 -9.86 -22.12 -1.22
CA GLN A 25 -8.61 -21.82 -1.92
C GLN A 25 -7.59 -21.43 -0.86
N SER A 26 -6.79 -22.43 -0.49
CA SER A 26 -5.56 -22.26 0.25
C SER A 26 -4.60 -21.41 -0.57
N ILE A 27 -4.32 -20.19 -0.11
CA ILE A 27 -3.15 -19.45 -0.56
C ILE A 27 -1.95 -20.11 0.15
N THR A 28 -1.30 -21.03 -0.56
CA THR A 28 -0.03 -21.60 -0.13
C THR A 28 1.08 -20.60 -0.46
N ASN A 29 1.51 -19.85 0.55
CA ASN A 29 2.77 -19.12 0.51
C ASN A 29 3.93 -20.13 0.56
N GLY A 30 4.32 -20.62 -0.61
CA GLY A 30 5.55 -21.38 -0.81
C GLY A 30 6.76 -20.45 -0.91
N ILE A 31 7.36 -20.12 0.24
CA ILE A 31 8.71 -19.54 0.28
C ILE A 31 9.70 -20.69 0.05
N SER A 32 10.05 -20.93 -1.21
CA SER A 32 11.16 -21.80 -1.58
C SER A 32 12.44 -20.99 -1.72
N ARG A 33 13.41 -21.41 -0.91
CA ARG A 33 14.79 -20.93 -0.80
C ARG A 33 15.55 -20.91 -2.14
N SER A 34 16.44 -19.93 -2.23
CA SER A 34 17.80 -20.04 -2.77
C SER A 34 17.95 -20.51 -4.22
N LYS A 35 17.97 -19.56 -5.15
CA LYS A 35 18.77 -19.69 -6.38
C LYS A 35 19.98 -18.78 -6.27
N PHE A 36 21.15 -19.42 -6.26
CA PHE A 36 22.46 -18.81 -6.37
C PHE A 36 22.50 -17.86 -7.57
N ILE A 37 22.84 -16.60 -7.33
CA ILE A 37 23.27 -15.67 -8.38
C ILE A 37 24.65 -16.17 -8.81
N LYS A 38 24.67 -16.88 -9.94
CA LYS A 38 25.87 -17.21 -10.69
C LYS A 38 26.29 -15.92 -11.40
N THR A 39 27.37 -15.30 -10.94
CA THR A 39 28.02 -14.21 -11.64
C THR A 39 28.51 -14.75 -12.99
N ASN A 40 27.87 -14.32 -14.08
CA ASN A 40 28.42 -14.50 -15.42
C ASN A 40 29.67 -13.63 -15.51
N ALA A 41 30.84 -14.28 -15.40
CA ALA A 41 32.08 -13.72 -15.89
C ALA A 41 31.92 -13.55 -17.41
N GLY A 42 31.98 -12.30 -17.87
CA GLY A 42 32.00 -11.98 -19.28
C GLY A 42 33.26 -12.55 -19.91
N GLU A 43 33.08 -13.55 -20.78
CA GLU A 43 34.07 -13.97 -21.75
C GLU A 43 34.13 -12.92 -22.86
N THR A 44 34.93 -11.87 -22.65
CA THR A 44 35.44 -11.08 -23.77
C THR A 44 36.65 -11.80 -24.33
N SER A 45 36.40 -12.54 -25.41
CA SER A 45 37.36 -12.93 -26.44
C SER A 45 38.23 -11.73 -26.83
N GLY A 46 39.40 -11.64 -26.19
CA GLY A 46 40.51 -10.80 -26.62
C GLY A 46 41.47 -11.67 -27.40
N ASN A 47 41.37 -11.62 -28.73
CA ASN A 47 42.39 -12.11 -29.64
C ASN A 47 43.71 -11.36 -29.37
N LEU A 48 44.57 -11.93 -28.53
CA LEU A 48 45.99 -11.59 -28.51
C LEU A 48 46.72 -12.64 -29.33
N LEU A 49 47.13 -12.21 -30.52
CA LEU A 49 47.93 -12.94 -31.46
C LEU A 49 49.15 -13.55 -30.77
N SER A 50 49.09 -14.87 -30.73
CA SER A 50 50.20 -15.78 -30.54
C SER A 50 51.28 -15.51 -31.61
N TRP A 51 52.54 -15.33 -31.18
CA TRP A 51 53.76 -16.00 -31.69
C TRP A 51 55.06 -15.15 -31.53
N PRO A 52 56.25 -15.80 -31.43
CA PRO A 52 56.46 -17.22 -31.68
C PRO A 52 56.98 -18.07 -30.52
N ALA A 53 56.27 -19.18 -30.30
CA ALA A 53 56.72 -20.38 -29.62
C ALA A 53 56.84 -21.50 -30.66
N GLU A 54 58.07 -21.96 -30.93
CA GLU A 54 58.48 -23.26 -31.53
C GLU A 54 59.04 -23.27 -32.97
N VAL A 55 60.32 -23.66 -33.04
CA VAL A 55 60.92 -24.36 -34.18
C VAL A 55 61.03 -25.85 -33.81
N THR A 56 60.18 -26.64 -34.45
CA THR A 56 60.47 -27.95 -35.07
C THR A 56 61.12 -29.05 -34.22
N ASN A 57 60.30 -29.98 -33.73
CA ASN A 57 60.73 -31.36 -33.48
C ASN A 57 60.98 -32.09 -34.81
N GLN A 58 62.24 -32.13 -35.28
CA GLN A 58 62.71 -33.12 -36.23
C GLN A 58 63.64 -34.10 -35.52
N ILE A 59 63.20 -35.36 -35.46
CA ILE A 59 64.06 -36.49 -35.11
C ILE A 59 65.01 -36.71 -36.29
N VAL A 60 66.27 -36.29 -36.14
CA VAL A 60 67.41 -36.83 -36.90
C VAL A 60 68.59 -37.01 -35.95
N GLN A 61 69.19 -38.18 -36.08
CA GLN A 61 70.27 -38.71 -35.27
C GLN A 61 71.57 -37.89 -35.39
N LYS A 62 72.25 -37.73 -34.24
CA LYS A 62 73.69 -37.60 -33.97
C LYS A 62 74.56 -36.78 -34.95
N PRO A 63 75.25 -35.76 -34.42
CA PRO A 63 76.64 -35.55 -34.78
C PRO A 63 77.57 -35.50 -33.56
N ARG A 64 78.65 -36.27 -33.72
CA ARG A 64 80.07 -36.01 -33.37
C ARG A 64 80.37 -34.98 -32.29
N GLY A 65 81.13 -35.46 -31.30
CA GLY A 65 81.66 -34.68 -30.20
C GLY A 65 82.49 -33.48 -30.64
N ILE A 66 82.23 -32.38 -29.95
CA ILE A 66 83.14 -31.25 -29.80
C ILE A 66 83.50 -31.24 -28.31
N LYS A 67 84.78 -31.43 -28.02
CA LYS A 67 85.35 -31.34 -26.67
C LYS A 67 85.61 -29.88 -26.32
N HIS A 68 85.52 -29.60 -25.01
CA HIS A 68 85.93 -28.39 -24.25
C HIS A 68 84.90 -27.25 -24.34
N HIS A 69 84.24 -26.84 -23.26
CA HIS A 69 84.76 -26.22 -22.04
C HIS A 69 83.98 -26.72 -20.80
N GLY A 70 84.65 -27.29 -19.79
CA GLY A 70 85.04 -26.53 -18.61
C GLY A 70 84.01 -26.75 -17.50
N SER A 71 84.38 -27.47 -16.45
CA SER A 71 83.67 -27.44 -15.18
C SER A 71 83.69 -25.99 -14.69
N LEU A 72 82.63 -25.23 -15.01
CA LEU A 72 82.45 -23.88 -14.51
C LEU A 72 81.96 -24.05 -13.08
N THR A 73 82.92 -24.04 -12.14
CA THR A 73 82.67 -23.78 -10.73
C THR A 73 81.66 -22.63 -10.63
N LYS A 74 80.62 -22.82 -9.81
CA LYS A 74 79.57 -21.84 -9.63
C LYS A 74 80.21 -20.48 -9.31
N PRO A 75 79.79 -19.36 -9.93
CA PRO A 75 80.38 -18.07 -9.65
C PRO A 75 80.29 -17.77 -8.16
N ARG A 76 81.39 -17.37 -7.51
CA ARG A 76 81.43 -17.13 -6.06
C ARG A 76 80.34 -16.16 -5.58
N PHE A 77 79.98 -15.19 -6.42
CA PHE A 77 78.88 -14.26 -6.16
C PHE A 77 77.52 -14.98 -6.03
N LEU A 78 77.23 -15.94 -6.90
CA LEU A 78 75.97 -16.70 -6.87
C LEU A 78 75.90 -17.62 -5.64
N GLU A 79 77.03 -18.21 -5.23
CA GLU A 79 77.11 -19.00 -3.98
C GLU A 79 76.87 -18.13 -2.74
N GLN A 80 77.43 -16.92 -2.71
CA GLN A 80 77.21 -15.95 -1.64
C GLN A 80 75.74 -15.51 -1.58
N LEU A 81 75.14 -15.19 -2.73
CA LEU A 81 73.74 -14.77 -2.83
C LEU A 81 72.77 -15.88 -2.40
N GLU A 82 73.03 -17.13 -2.77
CA GLU A 82 72.23 -18.28 -2.33
C GLU A 82 72.39 -18.58 -0.84
N SER A 83 73.60 -18.44 -0.30
CA SER A 83 73.84 -18.61 1.14
C SER A 83 73.15 -17.51 1.96
N HIS A 84 73.12 -16.27 1.43
CA HIS A 84 72.41 -15.14 2.01
C HIS A 84 70.89 -15.37 1.98
N LEU A 85 70.34 -15.75 0.83
CA LEU A 85 68.93 -16.06 0.68
C LEU A 85 68.47 -17.16 1.64
N LYS A 86 69.24 -18.26 1.77
CA LYS A 86 68.89 -19.35 2.70
C LYS A 86 68.92 -18.91 4.15
N ARG A 87 69.94 -18.14 4.55
CA ARG A 87 70.07 -17.63 5.92
C ARG A 87 68.94 -16.67 6.29
N GLU A 88 68.62 -15.72 5.41
CA GLU A 88 67.52 -14.78 5.63
C GLU A 88 66.16 -15.48 5.64
N LEU A 89 65.96 -16.51 4.81
CA LEU A 89 64.72 -17.28 4.77
C LEU A 89 64.54 -18.20 5.99
N GLU A 90 65.63 -18.74 6.55
CA GLU A 90 65.65 -19.53 7.79
C GLU A 90 65.46 -18.65 9.04
N ALA A 91 65.86 -17.38 8.97
CA ALA A 91 65.65 -16.39 10.04
C ALA A 91 64.21 -15.88 10.12
N LEU A 92 63.40 -16.05 9.07
CA LEU A 92 61.99 -15.69 9.07
C LEU A 92 61.14 -16.73 9.83
N ASP A 93 60.51 -16.29 10.92
CA ASP A 93 59.63 -17.12 11.73
C ASP A 93 58.39 -17.57 10.94
N THR A 94 57.98 -18.83 11.08
CA THR A 94 57.08 -19.53 10.13
C THR A 94 55.58 -19.30 10.37
N HIS A 95 55.18 -18.58 11.42
CA HIS A 95 53.79 -18.60 11.92
C HIS A 95 53.02 -17.26 11.80
N GLY A 96 53.48 -16.29 11.03
CA GLY A 96 52.83 -14.98 10.87
C GLY A 96 52.02 -14.78 9.58
N ILE A 97 50.91 -14.03 9.66
CA ILE A 97 50.11 -13.57 8.49
C ILE A 97 50.96 -12.75 7.50
N LYS A 98 52.06 -12.13 7.97
CA LYS A 98 53.02 -11.34 7.18
C LYS A 98 54.20 -12.15 6.63
N VAL A 99 54.26 -13.45 6.88
CA VAL A 99 55.42 -14.28 6.47
C VAL A 99 55.57 -14.29 4.96
N GLN A 100 54.48 -14.28 4.19
CA GLN A 100 54.56 -14.23 2.73
C GLN A 100 55.08 -12.88 2.21
N GLU A 101 54.73 -11.76 2.86
CA GLU A 101 55.23 -10.43 2.51
C GLU A 101 56.71 -10.27 2.85
N LEU A 102 57.12 -10.76 4.02
CA LEU A 102 58.53 -10.77 4.45
C LEU A 102 59.39 -11.67 3.56
N ARG A 103 58.89 -12.86 3.18
CA ARG A 103 59.58 -13.73 2.22
C ARG A 103 59.73 -13.04 0.86
N LEU A 104 58.67 -12.41 0.37
CA LEU A 104 58.71 -11.67 -0.90
C LEU A 104 59.73 -10.52 -0.85
N GLN A 105 59.85 -9.83 0.28
CA GLN A 105 60.84 -8.77 0.48
C GLN A 105 62.28 -9.31 0.36
N VAL A 106 62.61 -10.43 1.03
CA VAL A 106 63.94 -11.05 0.92
C VAL A 106 64.25 -11.44 -0.54
N PHE A 107 63.27 -11.98 -1.27
CA PHE A 107 63.43 -12.28 -2.70
C PHE A 107 63.60 -11.03 -3.56
N GLN A 108 62.90 -9.92 -3.26
CA GLN A 108 63.05 -8.65 -3.97
C GLN A 108 64.44 -8.01 -3.74
N GLU A 109 64.96 -8.08 -2.53
CA GLU A 109 66.30 -7.58 -2.17
C GLU A 109 67.39 -8.41 -2.86
N VAL A 110 67.30 -9.74 -2.77
CA VAL A 110 68.23 -10.66 -3.45
C VAL A 110 68.19 -10.50 -4.97
N PHE A 111 67.00 -10.31 -5.56
CA PHE A 111 66.86 -10.04 -6.98
C PHE A 111 67.41 -8.66 -7.38
N GLY A 112 67.30 -7.66 -6.49
CA GLY A 112 67.95 -6.35 -6.65
C GLY A 112 69.48 -6.48 -6.76
N TYR A 113 70.11 -7.19 -5.82
CA TYR A 113 71.55 -7.46 -5.86
C TYR A 113 71.96 -8.24 -7.11
N LEU A 114 71.14 -9.20 -7.57
CA LEU A 114 71.38 -9.93 -8.80
C LEU A 114 71.38 -9.00 -10.03
N ILE A 115 70.42 -8.08 -10.12
CA ILE A 115 70.28 -7.12 -11.22
C ILE A 115 71.45 -6.13 -11.27
N GLU A 116 71.98 -5.73 -10.12
CA GLU A 116 73.09 -4.78 -10.04
C GLU A 116 74.38 -5.32 -10.65
N GLU A 117 74.65 -6.63 -10.52
CA GLU A 117 75.83 -7.28 -11.11
C GLU A 117 75.73 -7.49 -12.63
N PHE A 118 74.53 -7.57 -13.21
CA PHE A 118 74.33 -7.82 -14.65
C PHE A 118 74.40 -6.54 -15.50
N LYS A 119 75.60 -6.03 -15.78
CA LYS A 119 75.76 -4.73 -16.48
C LYS A 119 75.08 -4.61 -17.86
N THR A 120 75.10 -5.67 -18.68
CA THR A 120 74.54 -5.64 -20.05
C THR A 120 73.02 -5.79 -20.10
N TYR A 121 72.45 -6.59 -19.18
CA TYR A 121 71.02 -6.92 -19.15
C TYR A 121 70.26 -6.18 -18.04
N LYS A 122 70.95 -5.33 -17.26
CA LYS A 122 70.35 -4.52 -16.19
C LYS A 122 69.09 -3.76 -16.62
N PRO A 123 69.03 -3.09 -17.79
CA PRO A 123 67.84 -2.32 -18.16
C PRO A 123 66.59 -3.19 -18.33
N ILE A 124 66.72 -4.37 -18.95
CA ILE A 124 65.58 -5.26 -19.16
C ILE A 124 65.12 -5.91 -17.85
N PHE A 125 66.03 -6.38 -17.00
CA PHE A 125 65.65 -6.96 -15.70
C PHE A 125 65.07 -5.92 -14.75
N SER A 126 65.59 -4.69 -14.77
CA SER A 126 65.04 -3.58 -13.97
C SER A 126 63.63 -3.19 -14.45
N ALA A 127 63.40 -3.15 -15.77
CA ALA A 127 62.08 -2.89 -16.33
C ALA A 127 61.06 -3.97 -15.94
N ILE A 128 61.45 -5.26 -16.04
CA ILE A 128 60.62 -6.39 -15.62
C ILE A 128 60.32 -6.30 -14.11
N LYS A 129 61.34 -6.08 -13.27
CA LYS A 129 61.16 -5.91 -11.82
C LYS A 129 60.20 -4.77 -11.50
N ASN A 130 60.38 -3.63 -12.16
CA ASN A 130 59.56 -2.44 -11.95
C ASN A 130 58.09 -2.71 -12.29
N GLU A 131 57.78 -3.42 -13.37
CA GLU A 131 56.39 -3.74 -13.70
C GLU A 131 55.71 -4.64 -12.65
N TYR A 132 56.41 -5.64 -12.13
CA TYR A 132 55.89 -6.46 -11.04
C TYR A 132 55.71 -5.65 -9.75
N ASP A 133 56.67 -4.79 -9.40
CA ASP A 133 56.61 -3.95 -8.21
C ASP A 133 55.44 -2.95 -8.29
N VAL A 134 55.24 -2.31 -9.45
CA VAL A 134 54.10 -1.42 -9.72
C VAL A 134 52.78 -2.19 -9.65
N THR A 135 52.70 -3.37 -10.25
CA THR A 135 51.49 -4.21 -10.21
C THR A 135 51.15 -4.66 -8.79
N LEU A 136 52.15 -5.08 -8.00
CA LEU A 136 51.96 -5.47 -6.60
C LEU A 136 51.52 -4.29 -5.74
N ALA A 137 52.07 -3.10 -5.96
CA ALA A 137 51.63 -1.88 -5.29
C ALA A 137 50.15 -1.56 -5.62
N HIS A 138 49.76 -1.68 -6.89
CA HIS A 138 48.39 -1.50 -7.33
C HIS A 138 47.42 -2.49 -6.66
N LEU A 139 47.77 -3.77 -6.61
CA LEU A 139 46.94 -4.79 -5.96
C LEU A 139 46.79 -4.56 -4.44
N ARG A 140 47.86 -4.13 -3.76
CA ARG A 140 47.81 -3.77 -2.34
C ARG A 140 46.89 -2.58 -2.09
N GLU A 141 46.94 -1.59 -2.97
CA GLU A 141 46.05 -0.42 -2.91
C GLU A 141 44.59 -0.84 -3.08
N GLN A 142 44.28 -1.68 -4.09
CA GLN A 142 42.93 -2.22 -4.27
C GLN A 142 42.44 -2.99 -3.03
N ILE A 143 43.29 -3.81 -2.40
CA ILE A 143 42.93 -4.53 -1.17
C ILE A 143 42.62 -3.55 -0.03
N ARG A 144 43.41 -2.47 0.10
CA ARG A 144 43.21 -1.43 1.11
C ARG A 144 41.86 -0.73 0.93
N ASP A 145 41.48 -0.43 -0.31
CA ASP A 145 40.21 0.24 -0.62
C ASP A 145 38.99 -0.67 -0.42
N LEU A 146 39.14 -1.98 -0.61
CA LEU A 146 38.07 -2.95 -0.40
C LEU A 146 37.70 -3.15 1.08
N LEU A 147 38.65 -2.93 2.01
CA LEU A 147 38.44 -3.13 3.44
C LEU A 147 37.34 -2.22 4.05
N PRO A 148 37.36 -0.88 3.85
CA PRO A 148 36.30 -0.01 4.34
C PRO A 148 34.96 -0.25 3.63
N LEU A 149 34.97 -0.71 2.37
CA LEU A 149 33.73 -1.08 1.67
C LEU A 149 33.04 -2.27 2.34
N ARG A 150 33.80 -3.30 2.76
CA ARG A 150 33.24 -4.42 3.53
C ARG A 150 32.62 -3.95 4.85
N ALA A 151 33.28 -3.05 5.57
CA ALA A 151 32.74 -2.48 6.81
C ALA A 151 31.44 -1.68 6.58
N LYS A 152 31.40 -0.85 5.53
CA LYS A 152 30.19 -0.12 5.14
C LYS A 152 29.05 -1.06 4.76
N LEU A 153 29.34 -2.15 4.05
CA LEU A 153 28.33 -3.15 3.68
C LEU A 153 27.71 -3.80 4.92
N VAL A 154 28.51 -4.16 5.93
CA VAL A 154 28.01 -4.73 7.19
C VAL A 154 27.09 -3.75 7.89
N LEU A 155 27.50 -2.48 8.03
CA LEU A 155 26.67 -1.45 8.67
C LEU A 155 25.32 -1.26 7.96
N VAL A 156 25.33 -1.20 6.62
CA VAL A 156 24.10 -1.09 5.83
C VAL A 156 23.24 -2.34 5.96
N SER A 157 23.84 -3.54 6.03
CA SER A 157 23.11 -4.79 6.27
C SER A 157 22.39 -4.77 7.62
N GLU A 158 23.09 -4.39 8.69
CA GLU A 158 22.52 -4.27 10.04
C GLU A 158 21.40 -3.23 10.09
N GLN A 159 21.57 -2.09 9.40
CA GLN A 159 20.55 -1.06 9.32
C GLN A 159 19.30 -1.56 8.58
N CYS A 160 19.47 -2.29 7.47
CA CYS A 160 18.36 -2.90 6.73
C CYS A 160 17.64 -3.94 7.57
N GLU A 161 18.37 -4.83 8.26
CA GLU A 161 17.79 -5.83 9.16
C GLU A 161 16.98 -5.18 10.28
N LYS A 162 17.50 -4.13 10.89
CA LYS A 162 16.78 -3.34 11.90
C LYS A 162 15.48 -2.76 11.34
N ARG A 163 15.52 -2.12 10.17
CA ARG A 163 14.32 -1.56 9.52
C ARG A 163 13.27 -2.63 9.22
N ILE A 164 13.69 -3.81 8.77
CA ILE A 164 12.78 -4.94 8.51
C ILE A 164 12.12 -5.41 9.81
N LEU A 165 12.88 -5.51 10.90
CA LEU A 165 12.34 -5.91 12.21
C LEU A 165 11.35 -4.87 12.75
N ASP A 166 11.69 -3.59 12.68
CA ASP A 166 10.83 -2.49 13.13
C ASP A 166 9.50 -2.49 12.35
N GLN A 167 9.55 -2.64 11.03
CA GLN A 167 8.36 -2.76 10.17
C GLN A 167 7.50 -3.97 10.56
N ARG A 168 8.09 -5.15 10.81
CA ARG A 168 7.35 -6.34 11.23
C ARG A 168 6.66 -6.18 12.58
N VAL A 169 7.27 -5.44 13.50
CA VAL A 169 6.65 -5.14 14.81
C VAL A 169 5.47 -4.21 14.60
N GLN A 170 5.64 -3.14 13.82
CA GLN A 170 4.58 -2.20 13.47
C GLN A 170 3.38 -2.92 12.81
N GLU A 171 3.62 -3.72 11.77
CA GLU A 171 2.59 -4.51 11.09
C GLU A 171 1.83 -5.42 12.07
N ARG A 172 2.55 -6.07 13.00
CA ARG A 172 1.93 -6.91 14.04
C ARG A 172 1.06 -6.11 15.01
N ASP A 173 1.43 -4.88 15.32
CA ASP A 173 0.67 -4.01 16.22
C ASP A 173 -0.57 -3.46 15.54
N GLU A 174 -0.45 -3.05 14.28
CA GLU A 174 -1.57 -2.63 13.42
C GLU A 174 -2.58 -3.76 13.22
N LEU A 175 -2.10 -4.97 12.89
CA LEU A 175 -2.98 -6.14 12.73
C LEU A 175 -3.69 -6.48 14.05
N ARG A 176 -3.01 -6.34 15.19
CA ARG A 176 -3.63 -6.52 16.51
C ARG A 176 -4.69 -5.45 16.79
N ALA A 177 -4.41 -4.18 16.47
CA ALA A 177 -5.38 -3.10 16.65
C ALA A 177 -6.61 -3.31 15.77
N LEU A 178 -6.41 -3.61 14.48
CA LEU A 178 -7.49 -3.87 13.53
C LEU A 178 -8.33 -5.07 13.97
N LYS A 179 -7.72 -6.15 14.46
CA LYS A 179 -8.45 -7.31 14.98
C LYS A 179 -9.34 -6.96 16.18
N ARG A 180 -8.86 -6.11 17.10
CA ARG A 180 -9.68 -5.63 18.24
C ARG A 180 -10.87 -4.81 17.74
N GLU A 181 -10.64 -3.97 16.73
CA GLU A 181 -11.70 -3.14 16.15
C GLU A 181 -12.75 -3.97 15.42
N CYS A 182 -12.34 -4.96 14.61
CA CYS A 182 -13.27 -5.92 14.01
C CYS A 182 -14.12 -6.63 15.06
N GLN A 183 -13.52 -7.08 16.16
CA GLN A 183 -14.25 -7.71 17.27
C GLN A 183 -15.19 -6.73 17.99
N ARG A 184 -14.83 -5.45 18.08
CA ARG A 184 -15.69 -4.40 18.65
C ARG A 184 -16.91 -4.17 17.75
N LEU A 185 -16.69 -3.97 16.46
CA LEU A 185 -17.74 -3.75 15.46
C LEU A 185 -18.67 -4.96 15.39
N GLN A 186 -18.14 -6.17 15.43
CA GLN A 186 -18.94 -7.39 15.42
C GLN A 186 -19.90 -7.45 16.62
N ARG A 187 -19.40 -7.17 17.84
CA ARG A 187 -20.26 -7.07 19.04
C ARG A 187 -21.36 -6.01 18.91
N VAL A 188 -21.06 -4.87 18.27
CA VAL A 188 -22.07 -3.82 18.02
C VAL A 188 -23.15 -4.34 17.06
N ILE A 189 -22.75 -5.02 15.97
CA ILE A 189 -23.68 -5.61 15.02
C ILE A 189 -24.57 -6.65 15.72
N GLU A 190 -24.00 -7.54 16.52
CA GLU A 190 -24.79 -8.52 17.28
C GLU A 190 -25.76 -7.86 18.26
N SER A 191 -25.33 -6.80 18.96
CA SER A 191 -26.20 -6.02 19.85
C SER A 191 -27.36 -5.37 19.10
N MET A 192 -27.08 -4.70 17.97
CA MET A 192 -28.12 -4.04 17.17
C MET A 192 -29.09 -5.06 16.56
N ARG A 193 -28.60 -6.20 16.10
CA ARG A 193 -29.45 -7.31 15.63
C ARG A 193 -30.35 -7.82 16.75
N GLY A 194 -29.81 -8.00 17.96
CA GLY A 194 -30.60 -8.38 19.13
C GLY A 194 -31.72 -7.38 19.44
N GLN A 195 -31.42 -6.08 19.40
CA GLN A 195 -32.41 -5.02 19.59
C GLN A 195 -33.48 -5.04 18.50
N GLN A 196 -33.08 -5.20 17.23
CA GLN A 196 -34.01 -5.30 16.11
C GLN A 196 -34.97 -6.47 16.29
N THR A 197 -34.47 -7.66 16.67
CA THR A 197 -35.33 -8.82 16.93
C THR A 197 -36.27 -8.58 18.12
N ALA A 198 -35.79 -7.98 19.20
CA ALA A 198 -36.63 -7.67 20.36
C ALA A 198 -37.76 -6.68 20.03
N LEU A 199 -37.45 -5.62 19.28
CA LEU A 199 -38.44 -4.67 18.78
C LEU A 199 -39.44 -5.32 17.83
N GLN A 200 -38.97 -6.19 16.94
CA GLN A 200 -39.84 -6.92 16.01
C GLN A 200 -40.85 -7.80 16.77
N ILE A 201 -40.41 -8.52 17.80
CA ILE A 201 -41.29 -9.32 18.68
C ILE A 201 -42.35 -8.44 19.34
N GLN A 202 -41.97 -7.25 19.85
CA GLN A 202 -42.94 -6.32 20.45
C GLN A 202 -43.96 -5.82 19.44
N VAL A 203 -43.52 -5.48 18.22
CA VAL A 203 -44.40 -5.05 17.14
C VAL A 203 -45.40 -6.17 16.79
N ASP A 204 -44.94 -7.41 16.71
CA ASP A 204 -45.80 -8.53 16.36
C ASP A 204 -46.81 -8.84 17.48
N HIS A 205 -46.40 -8.74 18.75
CA HIS A 205 -47.31 -8.84 19.89
C HIS A 205 -48.38 -7.74 19.89
N LEU A 206 -47.99 -6.49 19.67
CA LEU A 206 -48.93 -5.36 19.61
C LEU A 206 -49.91 -5.49 18.43
N LYS A 207 -49.47 -6.04 17.31
CA LYS A 207 -50.37 -6.34 16.17
C LYS A 207 -51.39 -7.40 16.53
N GLU A 208 -50.98 -8.45 17.24
CA GLU A 208 -51.88 -9.50 17.70
C GLU A 208 -52.90 -8.93 18.70
N ASP A 209 -52.45 -8.17 19.70
CA ASP A 209 -53.33 -7.49 20.66
C ASP A 209 -54.33 -6.58 19.95
N LEU A 210 -53.88 -5.77 18.99
CA LEU A 210 -54.76 -4.92 18.20
C LEU A 210 -55.80 -5.74 17.42
N ALA A 211 -55.39 -6.86 16.81
CA ALA A 211 -56.30 -7.74 16.10
C ALA A 211 -57.36 -8.34 17.04
N THR A 212 -56.96 -8.76 18.26
CA THR A 212 -57.91 -9.27 19.26
C THR A 212 -58.92 -8.20 19.67
N GLN A 213 -58.48 -6.96 19.91
CA GLN A 213 -59.37 -5.85 20.26
C GLN A 213 -60.35 -5.52 19.13
N TYR A 214 -59.90 -5.53 17.88
CA TYR A 214 -60.78 -5.34 16.72
C TYR A 214 -61.84 -6.44 16.61
N GLN A 215 -61.47 -7.70 16.91
CA GLN A 215 -62.41 -8.81 16.89
C GLN A 215 -63.48 -8.64 17.98
N LEU A 216 -63.07 -8.34 19.21
CA LEU A 216 -63.99 -8.08 20.34
C LEU A 216 -64.95 -6.93 20.03
N TYR A 217 -64.45 -5.83 19.44
CA TYR A 217 -65.29 -4.70 19.04
C TYR A 217 -66.33 -5.10 17.98
N ARG A 218 -65.95 -5.95 17.01
CA ARG A 218 -66.90 -6.45 16.01
C ARG A 218 -67.97 -7.33 16.62
N ASP A 219 -67.57 -8.26 17.49
CA ASP A 219 -68.49 -9.19 18.15
C ASP A 219 -69.50 -8.42 19.00
N GLU A 220 -69.03 -7.42 19.77
CA GLU A 220 -69.88 -6.51 20.56
C GLU A 220 -70.84 -5.70 19.67
N ARG A 221 -70.34 -5.16 18.56
CA ARG A 221 -71.18 -4.43 17.60
C ARG A 221 -72.26 -5.32 17.00
N ASP A 222 -71.93 -6.55 16.65
CA ASP A 222 -72.86 -7.50 16.03
C ASP A 222 -73.88 -8.00 17.07
N ALA A 223 -73.48 -8.20 18.34
CA ALA A 223 -74.40 -8.47 19.45
C ALA A 223 -75.38 -7.30 19.68
N ARG A 224 -74.91 -6.05 19.65
CA ARG A 224 -75.78 -4.85 19.74
C ARG A 224 -76.76 -4.76 18.59
N LYS A 225 -76.31 -5.04 17.36
CA LYS A 225 -77.21 -5.08 16.19
C LYS A 225 -78.30 -6.14 16.36
N LEU A 226 -77.93 -7.35 16.80
CA LEU A 226 -78.89 -8.42 17.06
C LEU A 226 -79.92 -7.99 18.11
N LEU A 227 -79.47 -7.34 19.19
CA LEU A 227 -80.34 -6.82 20.25
C LEU A 227 -81.29 -5.74 19.72
N ILE A 228 -80.79 -4.77 18.95
CA ILE A 228 -81.62 -3.73 18.33
C ILE A 228 -82.67 -4.36 17.42
N THR A 229 -82.28 -5.27 16.52
CA THR A 229 -83.22 -5.98 15.65
C THR A 229 -84.27 -6.71 16.47
N ARG A 230 -83.89 -7.38 17.57
CA ARG A 230 -84.83 -8.05 18.46
C ARG A 230 -85.81 -7.06 19.09
N ILE A 231 -85.32 -5.95 19.64
CA ILE A 231 -86.15 -4.89 20.22
C ILE A 231 -87.11 -4.35 19.15
N SER A 232 -86.61 -3.96 17.98
CA SER A 232 -87.43 -3.46 16.87
C SER A 232 -88.49 -4.47 16.42
N THR A 233 -88.18 -5.78 16.38
CA THR A 233 -89.21 -6.79 16.09
C THR A 233 -90.25 -6.89 17.20
N MET A 234 -89.87 -6.76 18.48
CA MET A 234 -90.81 -6.80 19.59
C MET A 234 -91.71 -5.55 19.62
N THR A 235 -91.11 -4.37 19.41
CA THR A 235 -91.84 -3.11 19.27
C THR A 235 -92.76 -3.17 18.07
N SER A 236 -92.30 -3.63 16.89
CA SER A 236 -93.16 -3.78 15.72
C SER A 236 -94.29 -4.80 15.92
N THR A 237 -94.08 -5.90 16.65
CA THR A 237 -95.18 -6.82 17.00
C THR A 237 -96.18 -6.17 17.95
N GLN A 238 -95.70 -5.43 18.95
CA GLN A 238 -96.55 -4.68 19.87
C GLN A 238 -97.30 -3.55 19.15
N ASP A 239 -96.64 -2.88 18.20
CA ASP A 239 -97.21 -1.84 17.36
C ASP A 239 -98.20 -2.44 16.39
N THR A 240 -97.99 -3.60 15.75
CA THR A 240 -99.06 -4.26 14.98
C THR A 240 -100.24 -4.72 15.85
N GLU A 241 -100.03 -4.91 17.16
CA GLU A 241 -101.10 -5.10 18.14
C GLU A 241 -101.73 -3.75 18.60
N HIS A 242 -101.03 -2.62 18.40
CA HIS A 242 -101.46 -1.25 18.73
C HIS A 242 -101.99 -0.43 17.53
N ASP A 243 -101.67 -0.84 16.29
CA ASP A 243 -101.97 -0.21 15.00
C ASP A 243 -103.36 -0.65 14.47
N ASP A 244 -104.03 -1.54 15.21
CA ASP A 244 -105.51 -1.57 15.21
C ASP A 244 -106.10 -0.33 15.92
N ASN A 245 -105.29 0.56 16.51
CA ASN A 245 -105.79 1.67 17.32
C ASN A 245 -105.20 3.06 17.11
N ASN A 246 -104.10 3.35 16.40
CA ASN A 246 -103.67 4.76 16.22
C ASN A 246 -102.67 4.96 15.06
N GLU A 247 -103.18 5.36 13.89
CA GLU A 247 -102.42 6.19 12.95
C GLU A 247 -102.58 7.65 13.38
N GLU A 248 -101.56 8.30 13.95
CA GLU A 248 -101.48 9.76 13.92
C GLU A 248 -100.05 10.28 14.19
N ASP A 249 -99.61 11.13 13.26
CA ASP A 249 -98.55 12.14 13.32
C ASP A 249 -97.07 11.74 13.35
N GLU A 250 -96.34 12.20 12.33
CA GLU A 250 -95.12 12.99 12.52
C GLU A 250 -94.73 13.71 11.21
N SER A 251 -95.30 14.89 11.00
CA SER A 251 -94.73 15.88 10.08
C SER A 251 -94.01 16.93 10.92
N GLU A 252 -92.68 16.85 10.99
CA GLU A 252 -91.88 17.80 11.75
C GLU A 252 -92.12 19.25 11.28
N ASP A 253 -92.28 20.15 12.25
CA ASP A 253 -92.56 21.57 12.03
C ASP A 253 -91.45 22.22 11.15
N PRO A 254 -91.80 22.80 9.98
CA PRO A 254 -90.86 23.48 9.08
C PRO A 254 -89.98 24.55 9.75
N VAL A 255 -90.43 25.12 10.88
CA VAL A 255 -89.66 26.08 11.67
C VAL A 255 -88.44 25.43 12.32
N VAL A 256 -88.56 24.19 12.80
CA VAL A 256 -87.48 23.43 13.44
C VAL A 256 -86.37 23.13 12.43
N VAL A 257 -86.73 22.72 11.21
CA VAL A 257 -85.78 22.47 10.12
C VAL A 257 -85.02 23.74 9.74
N LYS A 258 -85.72 24.88 9.69
CA LYS A 258 -85.10 26.17 9.37
C LYS A 258 -84.12 26.62 10.46
N MET A 259 -84.46 26.40 11.73
CA MET A 259 -83.55 26.67 12.85
C MET A 259 -82.31 25.77 12.81
N ALA A 260 -82.49 24.46 12.57
CA ALA A 260 -81.36 23.53 12.45
C ALA A 260 -80.42 23.92 11.30
N LEU A 261 -80.96 24.32 10.15
CA LEU A 261 -80.17 24.78 9.01
C LEU A 261 -79.39 26.06 9.34
N GLN A 262 -80.00 27.00 10.07
CA GLN A 262 -79.31 28.21 10.52
C GLN A 262 -78.13 27.87 11.44
N VAL A 263 -78.33 26.98 12.42
CA VAL A 263 -77.26 26.52 13.32
C VAL A 263 -76.12 25.87 12.54
N CYS A 264 -76.43 24.99 11.59
CA CYS A 264 -75.42 24.36 10.73
C CYS A 264 -74.60 25.38 9.93
N ARG A 265 -75.23 26.48 9.46
CA ARG A 265 -74.52 27.54 8.74
C ARG A 265 -73.57 28.31 9.66
N GLU A 266 -74.02 28.62 10.87
CA GLU A 266 -73.20 29.31 11.87
C GLU A 266 -72.02 28.44 12.33
N ASP A 267 -72.21 27.13 12.47
CA ASP A 267 -71.10 26.24 12.85
C ASP A 267 -70.10 26.06 11.71
N LEU A 268 -70.56 26.04 10.45
CA LEU A 268 -69.68 26.04 9.29
C LEU A 268 -68.83 27.31 9.23
N THR A 269 -69.40 28.49 9.48
CA THR A 269 -68.61 29.73 9.48
C THR A 269 -67.60 29.76 10.63
N LYS A 270 -67.96 29.27 11.82
CA LYS A 270 -67.01 29.12 12.95
C LYS A 270 -65.84 28.22 12.60
N VAL A 271 -66.10 27.04 12.04
CA VAL A 271 -65.04 26.10 11.63
C VAL A 271 -64.16 26.70 10.54
N GLN A 272 -64.73 27.43 9.59
CA GLN A 272 -63.95 28.08 8.53
C GLN A 272 -63.02 29.17 9.09
N VAL A 273 -63.49 29.96 10.06
CA VAL A 273 -62.66 30.97 10.73
C VAL A 273 -61.53 30.33 11.52
N GLU A 274 -61.81 29.27 12.29
CA GLU A 274 -60.77 28.52 13.02
C GLU A 274 -59.76 27.87 12.09
N LEU A 275 -60.20 27.29 10.97
CA LEU A 275 -59.31 26.72 9.96
C LEU A 275 -58.39 27.78 9.36
N ASN A 276 -58.93 28.95 9.00
CA ASN A 276 -58.13 30.07 8.49
C ASN A 276 -57.14 30.58 9.54
N ARG A 277 -57.54 30.64 10.82
CA ARG A 277 -56.66 31.01 11.93
C ARG A 277 -55.51 30.01 12.08
N LEU A 278 -55.81 28.72 12.11
CA LEU A 278 -54.79 27.67 12.18
C LEU A 278 -53.87 27.73 10.95
N GLN A 279 -54.42 27.89 9.75
CA GLN A 279 -53.60 28.00 8.54
C GLN A 279 -52.64 29.20 8.59
N ALA A 280 -53.08 30.35 9.13
CA ALA A 280 -52.21 31.52 9.32
C ALA A 280 -51.17 31.33 10.43
N GLU A 281 -51.52 30.62 11.51
CA GLU A 281 -50.59 30.33 12.62
C GLU A 281 -49.51 29.30 12.24
N TYR A 282 -49.82 28.37 11.34
CA TYR A 282 -48.93 27.27 10.96
C TYR A 282 -48.40 27.37 9.53
N SER A 283 -48.60 28.49 8.81
CA SER A 283 -48.09 28.65 7.43
C SER A 283 -46.57 28.58 7.34
N ASP A 284 -45.89 29.06 8.38
CA ASP A 284 -44.44 29.25 8.40
C ASP A 284 -43.73 28.16 9.21
N VAL A 285 -44.48 27.19 9.75
CA VAL A 285 -43.95 26.13 10.60
C VAL A 285 -43.80 24.85 9.80
N VAL A 286 -42.59 24.29 9.81
CA VAL A 286 -42.29 23.00 9.19
C VAL A 286 -42.53 21.89 10.23
N PRO A 287 -43.14 20.74 9.86
CA PRO A 287 -43.29 19.61 10.76
C PRO A 287 -41.96 19.21 11.40
N ARG A 288 -41.97 18.87 12.69
CA ARG A 288 -40.74 18.60 13.45
C ARG A 288 -39.86 17.52 12.82
N ARG A 289 -40.46 16.48 12.26
CA ARG A 289 -39.75 15.41 11.53
C ARG A 289 -38.95 15.95 10.34
N ASP A 290 -39.55 16.86 9.57
CA ASP A 290 -38.90 17.43 8.38
C ASP A 290 -37.81 18.42 8.79
N TRP A 291 -38.00 19.14 9.90
CA TRP A 291 -36.95 19.94 10.50
C TRP A 291 -35.78 19.09 11.00
N ASP A 292 -36.04 18.00 11.73
CA ASP A 292 -34.98 17.11 12.23
C ASP A 292 -34.19 16.48 11.05
N ASN A 293 -34.88 16.07 9.99
CA ASN A 293 -34.27 15.58 8.76
C ASN A 293 -33.42 16.66 8.06
N LEU A 294 -33.96 17.87 7.91
CA LEU A 294 -33.26 18.99 7.29
C LEU A 294 -32.02 19.40 8.11
N ASN A 295 -32.15 19.40 9.43
CA ASN A 295 -31.05 19.68 10.34
C ASN A 295 -29.95 18.62 10.24
N HIS A 296 -30.32 17.33 10.15
CA HIS A 296 -29.35 16.26 9.95
C HIS A 296 -28.59 16.40 8.62
N ILE A 297 -29.28 16.70 7.53
CA ILE A 297 -28.66 16.96 6.21
C ILE A 297 -27.74 18.19 6.29
N HIS A 298 -28.16 19.24 7.00
CA HIS A 298 -27.37 20.44 7.19
C HIS A 298 -26.08 20.14 7.97
N GLU A 299 -26.17 19.43 9.09
CA GLU A 299 -25.02 19.00 9.89
C GLU A 299 -24.06 18.14 9.06
N GLU A 300 -24.58 17.16 8.30
CA GLU A 300 -23.76 16.33 7.41
C GLU A 300 -23.05 17.17 6.34
N THR A 301 -23.74 18.16 5.79
CA THR A 301 -23.18 19.08 4.78
C THR A 301 -22.09 19.97 5.39
N LEU A 302 -22.26 20.45 6.62
CA LEU A 302 -21.24 21.22 7.33
C LEU A 302 -19.98 20.39 7.57
N ILE A 303 -20.12 19.14 8.01
CA ILE A 303 -18.98 18.24 8.21
C ILE A 303 -18.25 18.01 6.88
N LYS A 304 -18.97 17.77 5.78
CA LYS A 304 -18.36 17.62 4.44
C LYS A 304 -17.59 18.87 4.03
N LEU A 305 -18.14 20.06 4.28
CA LEU A 305 -17.50 21.33 3.96
C LEU A 305 -16.22 21.51 4.78
N GLU A 306 -16.27 21.23 6.08
CA GLU A 306 -15.09 21.28 6.96
C GLU A 306 -14.00 20.31 6.49
N THR A 307 -14.35 19.07 6.15
CA THR A 307 -13.36 18.10 5.61
C THR A 307 -12.74 18.58 4.30
N LEU A 308 -13.55 19.15 3.40
CA LEU A 308 -13.04 19.66 2.13
C LEU A 308 -12.13 20.88 2.34
N GLN A 309 -12.45 21.72 3.31
CA GLN A 309 -11.60 22.85 3.70
C GLN A 309 -10.27 22.36 4.28
N THR A 310 -10.29 21.36 5.17
CA THR A 310 -9.04 20.79 5.71
C THR A 310 -8.18 20.16 4.62
N ASP A 311 -8.80 19.46 3.67
CA ASP A 311 -8.09 18.83 2.55
C ASP A 311 -7.50 19.90 1.62
N PHE A 312 -8.22 21.00 1.39
CA PHE A 312 -7.73 22.13 0.62
C PHE A 312 -6.53 22.80 1.30
N ASP A 313 -6.60 23.02 2.61
CA ASP A 313 -5.50 23.62 3.39
C ASP A 313 -4.27 22.70 3.41
N GLN A 314 -4.47 21.39 3.52
CA GLN A 314 -3.40 20.40 3.38
C GLN A 314 -2.76 20.46 2.00
N LEU A 315 -3.56 20.41 0.93
CA LEU A 315 -3.06 20.47 -0.44
C LEU A 315 -2.27 21.76 -0.71
N LYS A 316 -2.75 22.89 -0.16
CA LYS A 316 -2.05 24.15 -0.24
C LYS A 316 -0.69 24.09 0.47
N SER A 317 -0.64 23.50 1.66
CA SER A 317 0.63 23.32 2.39
C SER A 317 1.61 22.43 1.64
N GLU A 318 1.15 21.33 1.04
CA GLU A 318 1.98 20.43 0.22
C GLU A 318 2.48 21.11 -1.07
N TYR A 319 1.64 21.97 -1.67
CA TYR A 319 2.06 22.78 -2.80
C TYR A 319 3.14 23.78 -2.40
N ASP A 320 2.97 24.47 -1.28
CA ASP A 320 3.95 25.42 -0.75
C ASP A 320 5.28 24.73 -0.39
N THR A 321 5.24 23.52 0.19
CA THR A 321 6.46 22.73 0.46
C THR A 321 7.16 22.32 -0.84
N LEU A 322 6.43 21.87 -1.85
CA LEU A 322 7.00 21.50 -3.14
C LEU A 322 7.62 22.71 -3.85
N LEU A 323 6.98 23.88 -3.77
CA LEU A 323 7.48 25.13 -4.31
C LEU A 323 8.80 25.53 -3.63
N GLU A 324 8.89 25.37 -2.31
CA GLU A 324 10.09 25.65 -1.52
C GLU A 324 11.23 24.67 -1.87
N VAL A 325 10.94 23.37 -2.00
CA VAL A 325 11.92 22.36 -2.46
C VAL A 325 12.42 22.69 -3.86
N HIS A 326 11.54 23.08 -4.78
CA HIS A 326 11.93 23.50 -6.13
C HIS A 326 12.82 24.75 -6.09
N ARG A 327 12.47 25.75 -5.26
CA ARG A 327 13.28 26.96 -5.07
C ARG A 327 14.67 26.66 -4.52
N GLN A 328 14.79 25.73 -3.57
CA GLN A 328 16.07 25.32 -2.97
C GLN A 328 16.93 24.46 -3.91
N SER A 329 16.30 23.61 -4.73
CA SER A 329 16.99 22.76 -5.70
C SER A 329 17.40 23.50 -6.98
N ALA A 330 16.69 24.56 -7.39
CA ALA A 330 17.01 25.35 -8.57
C ALA A 330 18.49 25.86 -8.61
N PRO A 331 19.03 26.50 -7.55
CA PRO A 331 20.44 26.91 -7.54
C PRO A 331 21.40 25.71 -7.44
N ALA A 332 21.03 24.64 -6.72
CA ALA A 332 21.89 23.45 -6.59
C ALA A 332 22.04 22.68 -7.92
N VAL A 333 20.96 22.56 -8.68
CA VAL A 333 20.98 21.98 -10.04
C VAL A 333 21.76 22.86 -11.00
N LEU A 334 21.57 24.19 -10.96
CA LEU A 334 22.36 25.12 -11.79
C LEU A 334 23.85 25.10 -11.46
N HIS A 335 24.23 25.03 -10.18
CA HIS A 335 25.63 24.89 -9.77
C HIS A 335 26.21 23.52 -10.11
N SER A 336 25.45 22.43 -9.97
CA SER A 336 25.88 21.09 -10.38
C SER A 336 26.10 21.03 -11.90
N SER A 337 25.16 21.54 -12.69
CA SER A 337 25.28 21.61 -14.15
C SER A 337 26.39 22.57 -14.60
N GLN A 338 26.60 23.70 -13.93
CA GLN A 338 27.74 24.59 -14.20
C GLN A 338 29.08 23.94 -13.84
N SER A 339 29.16 23.19 -12.74
CA SER A 339 30.38 22.48 -12.32
C SER A 339 30.73 21.35 -13.29
N GLU A 340 29.73 20.63 -13.80
CA GLU A 340 29.88 19.63 -14.87
C GLU A 340 30.33 20.26 -16.19
N LEU A 341 29.75 21.41 -16.57
CA LEU A 341 30.16 22.15 -17.76
C LEU A 341 31.58 22.72 -17.63
N GLN A 342 32.00 23.19 -16.46
CA GLN A 342 33.38 23.64 -16.21
C GLN A 342 34.40 22.51 -16.32
N HIS A 343 34.05 21.29 -15.91
CA HIS A 343 34.90 20.10 -16.11
C HIS A 343 35.09 19.75 -17.59
N ILE A 344 34.08 19.99 -18.44
CA ILE A 344 34.17 19.76 -19.89
C ILE A 344 35.03 20.84 -20.59
N VAL A 345 34.95 22.10 -20.14
CA VAL A 345 35.69 23.24 -20.73
C VAL A 345 37.20 23.21 -20.42
N THR A 346 37.64 22.46 -19.41
CA THR A 346 39.07 22.37 -19.03
C THR A 346 39.86 21.36 -19.87
N THR A 347 39.22 20.64 -20.81
CA THR A 347 39.94 19.88 -21.84
C THR A 347 40.29 20.80 -23.01
N PRO A 348 41.58 20.99 -23.37
CA PRO A 348 41.95 21.81 -24.51
C PRO A 348 41.31 21.21 -25.78
N ARG A 349 40.44 21.96 -26.45
CA ARG A 349 39.85 21.52 -27.72
C ARG A 349 40.96 21.31 -28.76
N PRO A 350 41.00 20.16 -29.47
CA PRO A 350 41.91 19.96 -30.59
C PRO A 350 41.66 21.01 -31.68
N ASN A 351 42.74 21.52 -32.28
CA ASN A 351 42.66 22.46 -33.40
C ASN A 351 42.30 21.70 -34.69
N TRP A 352 41.02 21.66 -35.04
CA TRP A 352 40.49 20.92 -36.20
C TRP A 352 41.01 21.42 -37.56
N GLU A 353 41.55 22.65 -37.63
CA GLU A 353 42.16 23.22 -38.85
C GLU A 353 43.42 22.46 -39.30
N GLN A 354 44.13 21.81 -38.37
CA GLN A 354 45.29 20.97 -38.70
C GLN A 354 44.90 19.61 -39.29
N CYS A 355 43.65 19.18 -39.13
CA CYS A 355 43.16 17.88 -39.60
C CYS A 355 42.62 17.93 -41.04
N SER A 356 42.42 19.12 -41.64
CA SER A 356 41.94 19.27 -43.02
C SER A 356 43.05 19.41 -44.08
N GLY A 357 44.32 19.42 -43.69
CA GLY A 357 45.46 19.58 -44.60
C GLY A 357 46.11 18.27 -45.01
N ASN A 358 45.45 17.49 -45.87
CA ASN A 358 46.08 16.56 -46.82
C ASN A 358 45.00 15.95 -47.71
N ARG A 359 44.66 16.66 -48.80
CA ARG A 359 43.98 16.08 -49.95
C ARG A 359 44.93 16.23 -51.14
N ILE A 360 45.38 15.08 -51.64
CA ILE A 360 46.12 14.88 -52.89
C ILE A 360 45.23 15.30 -54.07
#